data_AF-G9P1E9-F1
#
_entry.id   AF-G9P1E9-F1
#
_cell.length_a   1.000
_cell.length_b   1.000
_cell.length_c   1.000
_cell.angle_alpha   90.00
_cell.angle_beta   90.00
_cell.angle_gamma   90.00
#
_symmetry.space_group_name_H-M   'P 1'
#
loop_
_entity.id
_entity.type
_entity.pdbx_description
1 polymer ?
#
loop_
_entity_poly.entity_id
_entity_poly.type
_entity_poly.pdbx_seq_one_letter_code
_entity_poly.pdbx_strand_id
1 'polypeptide(L)'
;MTCNRYGYPGHLEEFGGFGGFEVNFLPDYKALHDAGYNVICYDLRNHGISDQGSGGMCGALGYYEARDVVGSLIYARSRSDTKDNTIGLLSRCMGGNATIHAMSHFPEHFNDIKAMVLLQAVSGHAFVEKGAINAGLDVDETVKAFDMRIHDITGFYLKELSPIPLVKNVTVPTLFAQVRKDALIDTKDTQEIFDALSSKEKQLTWIEDSTRRFDGYNYFAKKPAELVEWFGKYV
;
A
#
# COMPACT_ATOMS: atom_id res chain seq x y z
N MET A 1 4.64 -10.86 -1.80
CA MET A 1 4.97 -9.48 -1.37
C MET A 1 6.42 -9.47 -0.93
N THR A 2 7.11 -8.38 -1.25
CA THR A 2 8.56 -8.31 -1.11
C THR A 2 8.98 -7.85 0.29
N CYS A 3 8.20 -7.00 0.94
CA CYS A 3 8.54 -6.40 2.24
C CYS A 3 7.80 -7.07 3.40
N ASN A 4 8.42 -7.05 4.58
CA ASN A 4 7.77 -7.31 5.86
C ASN A 4 7.56 -5.99 6.64
N ARG A 5 7.11 -6.06 7.88
CA ARG A 5 6.84 -4.92 8.76
C ARG A 5 8.07 -4.06 9.04
N TYR A 6 9.28 -4.54 8.79
CA TYR A 6 10.53 -3.78 8.95
C TYR A 6 10.99 -3.14 7.63
N GLY A 7 10.68 -3.78 6.50
CA GLY A 7 11.12 -3.33 5.18
C GLY A 7 11.57 -4.49 4.29
N TYR A 8 12.64 -4.27 3.53
CA TYR A 8 13.24 -5.25 2.64
C TYR A 8 14.77 -5.12 2.63
N PRO A 9 15.52 -6.19 2.93
CA PRO A 9 16.98 -6.14 3.03
C PRO A 9 17.66 -6.24 1.65
N GLY A 10 17.23 -5.44 0.68
CA GLY A 10 17.68 -5.53 -0.71
C GLY A 10 19.15 -5.18 -0.96
N HIS A 11 19.89 -4.77 0.08
CA HIS A 11 21.34 -4.56 0.05
C HIS A 11 22.14 -5.87 0.22
N LEU A 12 21.49 -6.95 0.66
CA LEU A 12 22.11 -8.28 0.76
C LEU A 12 22.07 -8.98 -0.60
N GLU A 13 23.07 -9.79 -0.88
CA GLU A 13 23.28 -10.43 -2.19
C GLU A 13 22.07 -11.29 -2.61
N GLU A 14 21.53 -12.08 -1.68
CA GLU A 14 20.37 -12.93 -1.90
C GLU A 14 19.05 -12.18 -2.10
N PHE A 15 19.02 -10.87 -1.84
CA PHE A 15 17.84 -10.01 -1.92
C PHE A 15 18.02 -8.83 -2.92
N GLY A 16 19.04 -8.85 -3.78
CA GLY A 16 19.34 -7.74 -4.69
C GLY A 16 18.27 -7.39 -5.75
N GLY A 17 17.28 -8.26 -5.96
CA GLY A 17 16.30 -8.18 -7.06
C GLY A 17 15.40 -6.94 -7.10
N PHE A 18 15.37 -6.13 -6.04
CA PHE A 18 14.54 -4.92 -5.94
C PHE A 18 15.35 -3.64 -5.74
N GLY A 19 16.45 -3.53 -6.48
CA GLY A 19 17.22 -2.28 -6.63
C GLY A 19 18.56 -2.26 -5.90
N GLY A 20 18.93 -3.31 -5.17
CA GLY A 20 20.24 -3.43 -4.53
C GLY A 20 20.45 -2.55 -3.29
N PHE A 21 19.38 -2.11 -2.62
CA PHE A 21 19.46 -1.27 -1.42
C PHE A 21 18.44 -1.67 -0.35
N GLU A 22 18.68 -1.24 0.89
CA GLU A 22 17.74 -1.45 1.99
C GLU A 22 16.50 -0.56 1.86
N VAL A 23 15.32 -1.17 1.85
CA VAL A 23 14.08 -0.48 2.21
C VAL A 23 13.92 -0.63 3.71
N ASN A 24 13.92 0.49 4.45
CA ASN A 24 13.90 0.47 5.90
C ASN A 24 12.78 1.39 6.42
N PHE A 25 11.76 0.79 7.03
CA PHE A 25 10.62 1.53 7.55
C PHE A 25 10.84 2.06 8.97
N LEU A 26 11.84 1.55 9.71
CA LEU A 26 12.08 1.95 11.09
C LEU A 26 12.25 3.48 11.29
N PRO A 27 12.91 4.23 10.40
CA PRO A 27 13.06 5.68 10.60
C PRO A 27 11.73 6.44 10.55
N ASP A 28 10.78 6.04 9.69
CA ASP A 28 9.48 6.71 9.67
C ASP A 28 8.60 6.33 10.88
N TYR A 29 8.68 5.08 11.34
CA TYR A 29 8.05 4.66 12.60
C TYR A 29 8.64 5.41 13.79
N LYS A 30 9.96 5.59 13.82
CA LYS A 30 10.64 6.37 14.86
C LYS A 30 10.18 7.83 14.83
N ALA A 31 10.09 8.45 13.66
CA ALA A 31 9.63 9.82 13.55
C ALA A 31 8.19 9.99 14.06
N LEU A 32 7.30 9.05 13.75
CA LEU A 32 5.95 9.02 14.32
C LEU A 32 5.96 8.81 15.83
N HIS A 33 6.78 7.89 16.32
CA HIS A 33 6.89 7.63 17.75
C HIS A 33 7.42 8.84 18.52
N ASP A 34 8.47 9.49 18.01
CA ASP A 34 9.04 10.71 18.60
C ASP A 34 8.03 11.88 18.57
N ALA A 35 7.08 11.88 17.64
CA ALA A 35 5.97 12.82 17.57
C ALA A 35 4.79 12.47 18.52
N GLY A 36 4.89 11.39 19.30
CA GLY A 36 3.90 10.99 20.31
C GLY A 36 2.90 9.92 19.87
N TYR A 37 3.07 9.32 18.69
CA TYR A 37 2.18 8.26 18.21
C TYR A 37 2.57 6.88 18.75
N ASN A 38 1.55 6.08 19.08
CA ASN A 38 1.71 4.63 19.20
C ASN A 38 1.72 4.02 17.79
N VAL A 39 2.72 3.18 17.49
CA VAL A 39 2.89 2.59 16.16
C VAL A 39 2.62 1.08 16.22
N ILE A 40 1.58 0.62 15.53
CA ILE A 40 1.27 -0.80 15.35
C ILE A 40 1.69 -1.21 13.94
N CYS A 41 2.67 -2.10 13.84
CA CYS A 41 3.14 -2.67 12.58
C CYS A 41 2.87 -4.17 12.57
N TYR A 42 2.42 -4.69 11.43
CA TYR A 42 2.10 -6.11 11.24
C TYR A 42 2.54 -6.57 9.86
N ASP A 43 2.82 -7.86 9.74
CA ASP A 43 3.03 -8.50 8.45
C ASP A 43 1.66 -8.91 7.89
N LEU A 44 1.42 -8.69 6.60
CA LEU A 44 0.25 -9.28 5.94
C LEU A 44 0.39 -10.82 5.93
N ARG A 45 -0.72 -11.53 5.78
CA ARG A 45 -0.71 -12.99 5.62
C ARG A 45 0.33 -13.43 4.58
N ASN A 46 0.90 -14.61 4.80
CA ASN A 46 1.93 -15.19 3.92
C ASN A 46 3.26 -14.40 3.86
N HIS A 47 3.49 -13.43 4.76
CA HIS A 47 4.70 -12.60 4.81
C HIS A 47 5.29 -12.52 6.21
N GLY A 48 6.60 -12.27 6.27
CA GLY A 48 7.32 -12.08 7.53
C GLY A 48 7.08 -13.22 8.50
N ILE A 49 6.55 -12.90 9.68
CA ILE A 49 6.20 -13.89 10.71
C ILE A 49 4.69 -14.15 10.81
N SER A 50 3.88 -13.56 9.92
CA SER A 50 2.44 -13.85 9.87
C SER A 50 2.17 -15.23 9.27
N ASP A 51 1.16 -15.90 9.80
CA ASP A 51 0.77 -17.23 9.37
C ASP A 51 0.35 -17.29 7.90
N GLN A 52 0.34 -18.52 7.39
CA GLN A 52 -0.17 -18.81 6.07
C GLN A 52 -1.70 -18.68 6.03
N GLY A 53 -2.21 -18.03 4.99
CA GLY A 53 -3.63 -17.88 4.70
C GLY A 53 -3.89 -17.99 3.20
N SER A 54 -5.15 -18.21 2.81
CA SER A 54 -5.54 -18.29 1.39
C SER A 54 -4.69 -19.27 0.56
N GLY A 55 -4.34 -20.45 1.13
CA GLY A 55 -3.54 -21.46 0.44
C GLY A 55 -2.06 -21.10 0.25
N GLY A 56 -1.52 -20.17 1.06
CA GLY A 56 -0.14 -19.68 0.95
C GLY A 56 0.08 -18.67 -0.17
N MET A 57 -1.02 -18.24 -0.79
CA MET A 57 -1.02 -17.31 -1.89
C MET A 57 -0.87 -15.89 -1.38
N CYS A 58 0.23 -15.24 -1.75
CA CYS A 58 0.26 -13.79 -1.66
C CYS A 58 -0.73 -13.22 -2.67
N GLY A 59 -1.87 -12.71 -2.20
CA GLY A 59 -2.74 -11.88 -3.02
C GLY A 59 -4.14 -12.43 -3.29
N ALA A 60 -5.05 -11.48 -3.45
CA ALA A 60 -5.55 -11.12 -4.77
C ALA A 60 -5.40 -9.58 -4.91
N LEU A 61 -4.15 -9.13 -5.11
CA LEU A 61 -3.74 -7.72 -5.16
C LEU A 61 -4.28 -6.82 -4.01
N GLY A 62 -4.41 -7.39 -2.81
CA GLY A 62 -4.92 -6.71 -1.61
C GLY A 62 -6.31 -7.19 -1.15
N TYR A 63 -7.07 -7.89 -1.98
CA TYR A 63 -8.43 -8.32 -1.65
C TYR A 63 -8.49 -9.26 -0.43
N TYR A 64 -7.64 -10.30 -0.38
CA TYR A 64 -7.63 -11.19 0.77
C TYR A 64 -7.00 -10.53 2.00
N GLU A 65 -5.96 -9.73 1.79
CA GLU A 65 -5.24 -8.97 2.81
C GLU A 65 -6.08 -7.87 3.46
N ALA A 66 -7.19 -7.47 2.85
CA ALA A 66 -8.17 -6.56 3.46
C ALA A 66 -8.62 -7.01 4.86
N ARG A 67 -8.71 -8.33 5.09
CA ARG A 67 -9.05 -8.89 6.40
C ARG A 67 -7.92 -8.71 7.43
N ASP A 68 -6.67 -8.64 6.98
CA ASP A 68 -5.53 -8.41 7.86
C ASP A 68 -5.51 -6.95 8.32
N VAL A 69 -5.92 -6.02 7.44
CA VAL A 69 -6.16 -4.61 7.81
C VAL A 69 -7.22 -4.52 8.90
N VAL A 70 -8.37 -5.19 8.72
CA VAL A 70 -9.44 -5.26 9.73
C VAL A 70 -8.92 -5.89 11.04
N GLY A 71 -8.15 -6.98 10.94
CA GLY A 71 -7.53 -7.64 12.08
C GLY A 71 -6.62 -6.71 12.88
N SER A 72 -5.83 -5.86 12.22
CA SER A 72 -4.97 -4.87 12.88
C SER A 72 -5.78 -3.83 13.66
N LEU A 73 -6.94 -3.41 13.13
CA LEU A 73 -7.84 -2.47 13.81
C LEU A 73 -8.54 -3.11 15.01
N ILE A 74 -9.00 -4.36 14.87
CA ILE A 74 -9.56 -5.12 15.99
C ILE A 74 -8.50 -5.27 17.09
N TYR A 75 -7.27 -5.61 16.72
CA TYR A 75 -6.16 -5.72 17.66
C TYR A 75 -5.92 -4.41 18.40
N ALA A 76 -5.77 -3.29 17.68
CA ALA A 76 -5.58 -1.96 18.27
C ALA A 76 -6.71 -1.58 19.25
N ARG A 77 -7.96 -1.89 18.89
CA ARG A 77 -9.13 -1.59 19.74
C ARG A 77 -9.30 -2.54 20.92
N SER A 78 -8.68 -3.73 20.90
CA SER A 78 -8.81 -4.72 21.96
C SER A 78 -7.91 -4.47 23.18
N ARG A 79 -6.83 -3.70 23.01
CA ARG A 79 -5.83 -3.51 24.07
C ARG A 79 -6.18 -2.33 24.97
N SER A 80 -5.95 -2.50 26.27
CA SER A 80 -6.23 -1.45 27.27
C SER A 80 -5.45 -0.15 27.05
N ASP A 81 -4.27 -0.23 26.43
CA ASP A 81 -3.35 0.89 26.20
C ASP A 81 -3.54 1.60 24.85
N THR A 82 -4.36 1.04 23.95
CA THR A 82 -4.60 1.63 22.62
C THR A 82 -6.08 1.75 22.23
N LYS A 83 -7.01 1.15 23.00
CA LYS A 83 -8.45 1.13 22.68
C LYS A 83 -9.10 2.50 22.54
N ASP A 84 -8.58 3.51 23.23
CA ASP A 84 -9.14 4.86 23.28
C ASP A 84 -8.36 5.84 22.37
N ASN A 85 -7.36 5.37 21.63
CA ASN A 85 -6.57 6.21 20.72
C ASN A 85 -7.37 6.58 19.47
N THR A 86 -7.10 7.77 18.93
CA THR A 86 -7.43 8.06 17.53
C THR A 86 -6.55 7.22 16.61
N ILE A 87 -7.08 6.83 15.45
CA ILE A 87 -6.39 5.92 14.53
C ILE A 87 -6.17 6.62 13.18
N GLY A 88 -4.91 6.70 12.76
CA GLY A 88 -4.50 7.00 11.39
C GLY A 88 -3.91 5.76 10.71
N LEU A 89 -3.97 5.70 9.38
CA LEU A 89 -3.48 4.58 8.60
C LEU A 89 -2.29 4.99 7.73
N LEU A 90 -1.17 4.27 7.82
CA LEU A 90 -0.03 4.41 6.91
C LEU A 90 0.08 3.13 6.06
N SER A 91 -0.48 3.19 4.86
CA SER A 91 -0.70 2.02 4.02
C SER A 91 0.16 2.09 2.75
N ARG A 92 1.08 1.11 2.63
CA ARG A 92 2.12 1.10 1.59
C ARG A 92 1.81 0.07 0.51
N CYS A 93 1.85 0.47 -0.75
CA CYS A 93 1.72 -0.38 -1.93
C CYS A 93 0.52 -1.34 -1.84
N MET A 94 0.78 -2.65 -1.81
CA MET A 94 -0.27 -3.66 -1.67
C MET A 94 -1.05 -3.53 -0.35
N GLY A 95 -0.44 -3.02 0.72
CA GLY A 95 -1.17 -2.64 1.94
C GLY A 95 -2.11 -1.45 1.72
N GLY A 96 -1.75 -0.52 0.82
CA GLY A 96 -2.64 0.54 0.34
C GLY A 96 -3.87 -0.03 -0.36
N ASN A 97 -3.65 -0.93 -1.33
CA ASN A 97 -4.75 -1.64 -2.00
C ASN A 97 -5.61 -2.43 -1.01
N ALA A 98 -4.98 -3.17 -0.10
CA ALA A 98 -5.68 -3.92 0.94
C ALA A 98 -6.53 -3.02 1.84
N THR A 99 -6.04 -1.82 2.18
CA THR A 99 -6.81 -0.84 2.95
C THR A 99 -8.03 -0.34 2.17
N ILE A 100 -7.87 -0.07 0.87
CA ILE A 100 -8.98 0.35 -0.01
C ILE A 100 -10.04 -0.75 -0.14
N HIS A 101 -9.62 -2.00 -0.33
CA HIS A 101 -10.50 -3.18 -0.31
C HIS A 101 -11.20 -3.32 1.05
N ALA A 102 -10.48 -3.14 2.16
CA ALA A 102 -11.03 -3.25 3.50
C ALA A 102 -12.09 -2.18 3.80
N MET A 103 -11.83 -0.92 3.43
CA MET A 103 -12.81 0.16 3.57
C MET A 103 -14.08 -0.07 2.74
N SER A 104 -13.97 -0.80 1.63
CA SER A 104 -15.11 -1.10 0.76
C SER A 104 -15.92 -2.32 1.21
N HIS A 105 -15.25 -3.35 1.73
CA HIS A 105 -15.88 -4.63 2.10
C HIS A 105 -16.27 -4.73 3.57
N PHE A 106 -15.62 -3.96 4.44
CA PHE A 106 -15.82 -3.98 5.89
C PHE A 106 -15.94 -2.56 6.46
N PRO A 107 -16.79 -1.68 5.88
CA PRO A 107 -16.83 -0.25 6.21
C PRO A 107 -17.12 0.04 7.69
N GLU A 108 -17.82 -0.87 8.39
CA GLU A 108 -18.13 -0.78 9.81
C GLU A 108 -16.89 -0.65 10.70
N HIS A 109 -15.74 -1.15 10.24
CA HIS A 109 -14.47 -1.06 10.97
C HIS A 109 -13.73 0.26 10.76
N PHE A 110 -14.22 1.18 9.93
CA PHE A 110 -13.48 2.39 9.52
C PHE A 110 -14.13 3.72 9.97
N ASN A 111 -15.18 3.68 10.78
CA ASN A 111 -15.96 4.86 11.20
C ASN A 111 -15.19 5.89 12.05
N ASP A 112 -14.16 5.45 12.77
CA ASP A 112 -13.33 6.22 13.70
C ASP A 112 -11.94 6.56 13.13
N ILE A 113 -11.64 6.14 11.90
CA ILE A 113 -10.36 6.42 11.23
C ILE A 113 -10.30 7.89 10.86
N LYS A 114 -9.22 8.55 11.27
CA LYS A 114 -9.07 10.01 11.19
C LYS A 114 -8.33 10.48 9.95
N ALA A 115 -7.36 9.72 9.47
CA ALA A 115 -6.61 10.02 8.26
C ALA A 115 -5.95 8.78 7.69
N MET A 116 -5.57 8.87 6.42
CA MET A 116 -4.78 7.85 5.74
C MET A 116 -3.62 8.50 4.97
N VAL A 117 -2.51 7.78 4.92
CA VAL A 117 -1.43 7.99 3.97
C VAL A 117 -1.36 6.76 3.07
N LEU A 118 -1.60 6.95 1.78
CA LEU A 118 -1.35 5.96 0.74
C LEU A 118 0.05 6.20 0.17
N LEU A 119 0.95 5.25 0.36
CA LEU A 119 2.26 5.32 -0.26
C LEU A 119 2.31 4.33 -1.41
N GLN A 120 2.24 4.83 -2.64
CA GLN A 120 2.37 4.04 -3.87
C GLN A 120 1.34 2.91 -4.00
N ALA A 121 0.07 3.13 -3.63
CA ALA A 121 -1.03 2.27 -4.06
C ALA A 121 -1.13 2.24 -5.59
N VAL A 122 -1.63 1.14 -6.17
CA VAL A 122 -1.48 0.89 -7.61
C VAL A 122 -2.42 -0.21 -8.12
N SER A 123 -2.95 -0.07 -9.32
CA SER A 123 -3.71 -1.14 -9.98
C SER A 123 -2.81 -2.21 -10.59
N GLY A 124 -3.27 -3.46 -10.60
CA GLY A 124 -2.53 -4.57 -11.23
C GLY A 124 -2.21 -4.33 -12.71
N HIS A 125 -3.15 -3.77 -13.48
CA HIS A 125 -2.96 -3.51 -14.91
C HIS A 125 -1.75 -2.60 -15.19
N ALA A 126 -1.57 -1.54 -14.39
CA ALA A 126 -0.49 -0.57 -14.56
C ALA A 126 0.90 -1.21 -14.47
N PHE A 127 1.07 -2.23 -13.62
CA PHE A 127 2.30 -3.01 -13.54
C PHE A 127 2.47 -3.93 -14.74
N VAL A 128 1.42 -4.65 -15.13
CA VAL A 128 1.49 -5.67 -16.18
C VAL A 128 1.76 -5.03 -17.53
N GLU A 129 1.04 -3.95 -17.84
CA GLU A 129 1.21 -3.19 -19.09
C GLU A 129 2.61 -2.57 -19.18
N LYS A 130 3.05 -1.90 -18.10
CA LYS A 130 4.39 -1.30 -18.07
C LYS A 130 5.49 -2.35 -18.13
N GLY A 131 5.30 -3.48 -17.47
CA GLY A 131 6.19 -4.64 -17.53
C GLY A 131 6.33 -5.19 -18.95
N ALA A 132 5.22 -5.34 -19.68
CA ALA A 132 5.21 -5.78 -21.07
C ALA A 132 6.00 -4.80 -21.96
N ILE A 133 5.74 -3.49 -21.83
CA ILE A 133 6.45 -2.44 -22.57
C ILE A 133 7.96 -2.50 -22.29
N ASN A 134 8.35 -2.57 -21.02
CA ASN A 134 9.76 -2.60 -20.62
C ASN A 134 10.49 -3.86 -21.13
N ALA A 135 9.77 -4.99 -21.27
CA ALA A 135 10.30 -6.23 -21.79
C ALA A 135 10.24 -6.33 -23.33
N GLY A 136 9.67 -5.35 -24.03
CA GLY A 136 9.47 -5.38 -25.48
C GLY A 136 8.45 -6.44 -25.93
N LEU A 137 7.50 -6.78 -25.06
CA LEU A 137 6.44 -7.74 -25.33
C LEU A 137 5.17 -7.04 -25.83
N ASP A 138 4.31 -7.81 -26.51
CA ASP A 138 2.96 -7.35 -26.85
C ASP A 138 2.14 -7.13 -25.58
N VAL A 139 1.57 -5.93 -25.43
CA VAL A 139 0.88 -5.52 -24.21
C VAL A 139 -0.42 -6.29 -24.02
N ASP A 140 -1.24 -6.41 -25.08
CA ASP A 140 -2.57 -7.00 -25.00
C ASP A 140 -2.49 -8.50 -24.70
N GLU A 141 -1.60 -9.23 -25.39
CA GLU A 141 -1.39 -10.65 -25.14
C GLU A 141 -0.78 -10.90 -23.75
N THR A 142 0.13 -10.04 -23.28
CA THR A 142 0.70 -10.15 -21.93
C THR A 142 -0.36 -9.92 -20.85
N VAL A 143 -1.18 -8.87 -21.00
CA VAL A 143 -2.26 -8.57 -20.06
C VAL A 143 -3.27 -9.72 -20.02
N LYS A 144 -3.69 -10.23 -21.17
CA LYS A 144 -4.61 -11.36 -21.27
C LYS A 144 -4.06 -12.63 -20.61
N ALA A 145 -2.80 -12.96 -20.87
CA ALA A 145 -2.15 -14.12 -20.26
C ALA A 145 -2.02 -13.97 -18.74
N PHE A 146 -1.65 -12.77 -18.27
CA PHE A 146 -1.57 -12.48 -16.83
C PHE A 146 -2.95 -12.55 -16.17
N ASP A 147 -3.98 -11.98 -16.80
CA ASP A 147 -5.35 -11.97 -16.30
C ASP A 147 -5.90 -13.39 -16.13
N MET A 148 -5.69 -14.26 -17.14
CA MET A 148 -6.01 -15.69 -17.04
C MET A 148 -5.26 -16.36 -15.90
N ARG A 149 -3.95 -16.11 -15.77
CA ARG A 149 -3.15 -16.72 -14.71
C ARG A 149 -3.58 -16.26 -13.32
N ILE A 150 -3.93 -14.99 -13.15
CA ILE A 150 -4.47 -14.46 -11.91
C ILE A 150 -5.82 -15.09 -11.60
N HIS A 151 -6.68 -15.29 -12.61
CA HIS A 151 -7.97 -15.95 -12.42
C HIS A 151 -7.81 -17.41 -11.99
N ASP A 152 -6.92 -18.18 -12.64
CA ASP A 152 -6.66 -19.57 -12.26
C ASP A 152 -6.16 -19.73 -10.82
N ILE A 153 -5.38 -18.75 -10.36
CA ILE A 153 -4.75 -18.74 -9.05
C ILE A 153 -5.73 -18.23 -7.97
N THR A 154 -6.41 -17.12 -8.23
CA THR A 154 -7.17 -16.37 -7.20
C THR A 154 -8.69 -16.48 -7.34
N GLY A 155 -9.20 -16.95 -8.49
CA GLY A 155 -10.61 -16.89 -8.86
C GLY A 155 -11.11 -15.52 -9.32
N PHE A 156 -10.24 -14.49 -9.35
CA PHE A 156 -10.59 -13.13 -9.77
C PHE A 156 -9.85 -12.72 -11.04
N TYR A 157 -10.46 -11.86 -11.84
CA TYR A 157 -9.80 -11.14 -12.91
C TYR A 157 -9.18 -9.83 -12.38
N LEU A 158 -8.13 -9.32 -13.04
CA LEU A 158 -7.45 -8.06 -12.76
C LEU A 158 -8.42 -6.89 -12.55
N LYS A 159 -9.47 -6.84 -13.37
CA LYS A 159 -10.51 -5.80 -13.28
C LYS A 159 -11.23 -5.82 -11.92
N GLU A 160 -11.50 -6.99 -11.37
CA GLU A 160 -12.18 -7.16 -10.08
C GLU A 160 -11.28 -6.80 -8.90
N LEU A 161 -9.97 -6.91 -9.10
CA LEU A 161 -8.96 -6.59 -8.08
C LEU A 161 -8.51 -5.12 -8.10
N SER A 162 -8.97 -4.34 -9.08
CA SER A 162 -8.60 -2.93 -9.24
C SER A 162 -9.06 -2.07 -8.05
N PRO A 163 -8.19 -1.22 -7.49
CA PRO A 163 -8.56 -0.29 -6.42
C PRO A 163 -9.39 0.90 -6.92
N ILE A 164 -9.31 1.26 -8.20
CA ILE A 164 -9.98 2.45 -8.78
C ILE A 164 -11.50 2.48 -8.52
N PRO A 165 -12.29 1.42 -8.76
CA PRO A 165 -13.73 1.46 -8.47
C PRO A 165 -14.04 1.52 -6.97
N LEU A 166 -13.07 1.20 -6.11
CA LEU A 166 -13.22 1.08 -4.67
C LEU A 166 -12.80 2.34 -3.91
N VAL A 167 -11.87 3.15 -4.46
CA VAL A 167 -11.41 4.38 -3.78
C VAL A 167 -12.48 5.43 -3.56
N LYS A 168 -13.63 5.34 -4.24
CA LYS A 168 -14.81 6.14 -3.92
C LYS A 168 -15.33 5.91 -2.50
N ASN A 169 -15.00 4.79 -1.86
CA ASN A 169 -15.37 4.48 -0.48
C ASN A 169 -14.36 5.04 0.53
N VAL A 170 -13.23 5.59 0.06
CA VAL A 170 -12.25 6.28 0.90
C VAL A 170 -12.70 7.73 1.06
N THR A 171 -13.24 8.05 2.23
CA THR A 171 -13.79 9.38 2.57
C THR A 171 -12.96 10.15 3.59
N VAL A 172 -12.03 9.48 4.28
CA VAL A 172 -11.13 10.08 5.27
C VAL A 172 -10.08 10.98 4.61
N PRO A 173 -9.56 12.01 5.29
CA PRO A 173 -8.41 12.78 4.81
C PRO A 173 -7.29 11.86 4.31
N THR A 174 -6.88 12.02 3.05
CA THR A 174 -5.90 11.12 2.41
C THR A 174 -4.73 11.88 1.78
N LEU A 175 -3.51 11.59 2.25
CA LEU A 175 -2.27 11.94 1.54
C LEU A 175 -1.84 10.76 0.68
N PHE A 176 -1.64 10.98 -0.61
CA PHE A 176 -1.12 9.97 -1.53
C PHE A 176 0.27 10.40 -1.99
N ALA A 177 1.30 9.59 -1.75
CA ALA A 177 2.64 9.82 -2.26
C ALA A 177 3.05 8.77 -3.32
N GLN A 178 3.67 9.21 -4.41
CA GLN A 178 4.13 8.33 -5.49
C GLN A 178 5.36 8.89 -6.22
N VAL A 179 6.25 8.00 -6.65
CA VAL A 179 7.38 8.34 -7.55
C VAL A 179 6.84 8.82 -8.89
N ARG A 180 7.17 10.05 -9.29
CA ARG A 180 6.59 10.72 -10.48
C ARG A 180 6.96 10.04 -11.79
N LYS A 181 8.20 9.57 -11.88
CA LYS A 181 8.77 8.93 -13.08
C LYS A 181 9.00 7.44 -12.84
N ASP A 182 8.07 6.79 -12.15
CA ASP A 182 8.18 5.37 -11.78
C ASP A 182 8.40 4.49 -13.02
N ALA A 183 9.49 3.75 -13.04
CA ALA A 183 9.85 2.88 -14.16
C ALA A 183 8.98 1.61 -14.24
N LEU A 184 8.29 1.24 -13.16
CA LEU A 184 7.55 -0.02 -13.06
C LEU A 184 6.06 0.11 -13.36
N ILE A 185 5.51 1.32 -13.40
CA ILE A 185 4.08 1.56 -13.67
C ILE A 185 3.90 2.77 -14.58
N ASP A 186 2.73 2.89 -15.21
CA ASP A 186 2.27 4.20 -15.69
C ASP A 186 1.63 4.97 -14.53
N THR A 187 2.21 6.12 -14.16
CA THR A 187 1.71 6.97 -13.06
C THR A 187 0.37 7.64 -13.38
N LYS A 188 -0.15 7.51 -14.61
CA LYS A 188 -1.55 7.82 -14.92
C LYS A 188 -2.51 7.07 -13.97
N ASP A 189 -2.21 5.81 -13.65
CA ASP A 189 -2.97 5.01 -12.68
C ASP A 189 -3.04 5.69 -11.31
N THR A 190 -1.92 6.24 -10.83
CA THR A 190 -1.88 6.98 -9.57
C THR A 190 -2.80 8.21 -9.60
N GLN A 191 -2.78 8.97 -10.70
CA GLN A 191 -3.67 10.12 -10.85
C GLN A 191 -5.14 9.69 -10.89
N GLU A 192 -5.47 8.60 -11.59
CA GLU A 192 -6.84 8.06 -11.65
C GLU A 192 -7.35 7.61 -10.27
N ILE A 193 -6.51 6.90 -9.50
CA ILE A 193 -6.81 6.52 -8.11
C ILE A 193 -7.03 7.78 -7.25
N PHE A 194 -6.15 8.77 -7.35
CA PHE A 194 -6.25 10.01 -6.57
C PHE A 194 -7.51 10.82 -6.92
N ASP A 195 -7.82 10.96 -8.19
CA ASP A 195 -8.98 11.72 -8.67
C ASP A 195 -10.29 11.07 -8.23
N ALA A 196 -10.35 9.74 -8.22
CA ALA A 196 -11.51 8.96 -7.81
C ALA A 196 -11.73 8.87 -6.28
N LEU A 197 -10.79 9.36 -5.45
CA LEU A 197 -11.00 9.46 -3.99
C LEU A 197 -12.18 10.39 -3.68
N SER A 198 -13.11 9.91 -2.86
CA SER A 198 -14.24 10.70 -2.31
C SER A 198 -13.87 11.55 -1.11
N SER A 199 -12.61 11.50 -0.67
CA SER A 199 -12.12 12.35 0.41
C SER A 199 -12.22 13.83 0.03
N LYS A 200 -12.77 14.63 0.95
CA LYS A 200 -12.82 16.09 0.81
C LYS A 200 -11.46 16.74 0.99
N GLU A 201 -10.60 16.11 1.77
CA GLU A 201 -9.28 16.58 2.16
C GLU A 201 -8.24 15.61 1.57
N LYS A 202 -7.76 15.88 0.36
CA LYS A 202 -6.79 15.02 -0.32
C LYS A 202 -5.60 15.79 -0.86
N GLN A 203 -4.42 15.20 -0.71
CA GLN A 203 -3.15 15.74 -1.20
C GLN A 203 -2.41 14.66 -1.99
N LEU A 204 -1.81 15.05 -3.12
CA LEU A 204 -0.96 14.18 -3.93
C LEU A 204 0.47 14.72 -3.93
N THR A 205 1.40 13.92 -3.41
CA THR A 205 2.82 14.25 -3.35
C THR A 205 3.57 13.42 -4.38
N TRP A 206 4.17 14.12 -5.34
CA TRP A 206 5.04 13.52 -6.33
C TRP A 206 6.49 13.50 -5.84
N ILE A 207 7.07 12.30 -5.79
CA ILE A 207 8.48 12.10 -5.45
C ILE A 207 9.27 12.23 -6.76
N GLU A 208 9.92 13.38 -6.93
CA GLU A 208 10.55 13.78 -8.20
C GLU A 208 11.98 13.25 -8.37
N ASP A 209 12.69 13.00 -7.27
CA ASP A 209 14.13 12.72 -7.26
C ASP A 209 14.49 11.25 -7.56
N SER A 210 13.57 10.46 -8.14
CA SER A 210 13.83 9.06 -8.52
C SER A 210 12.93 8.57 -9.67
N THR A 211 13.39 7.53 -10.35
CA THR A 211 12.59 6.70 -11.25
C THR A 211 12.31 5.31 -10.68
N ARG A 212 12.98 4.92 -9.60
CA ARG A 212 12.86 3.57 -9.00
C ARG A 212 11.73 3.57 -8.00
N ARG A 213 10.70 2.75 -8.25
CA ARG A 213 9.55 2.57 -7.35
C ARG A 213 9.93 2.44 -5.87
N PHE A 214 10.93 1.61 -5.59
CA PHE A 214 11.36 1.26 -4.22
C PHE A 214 12.07 2.41 -3.49
N ASP A 215 12.57 3.44 -4.18
CA ASP A 215 13.09 4.63 -3.51
C ASP A 215 11.97 5.38 -2.77
N GLY A 216 10.75 5.36 -3.31
CA GLY A 216 9.61 5.99 -2.70
C GLY A 216 9.17 5.32 -1.39
N TYR A 217 9.48 4.03 -1.20
CA TYR A 217 9.23 3.34 0.07
C TYR A 217 10.07 3.89 1.23
N ASN A 218 11.21 4.49 0.91
CA ASN A 218 12.09 5.17 1.86
C ASN A 218 11.81 6.68 1.94
N TYR A 219 10.82 7.21 1.23
CA TYR A 219 10.58 8.66 1.15
C TYR A 219 10.32 9.27 2.53
N PHE A 220 9.34 8.75 3.27
CA PHE A 220 9.04 9.26 4.61
C PHE A 220 10.10 8.87 5.64
N ALA A 221 10.84 7.79 5.44
CA ALA A 221 11.99 7.45 6.27
C ALA A 221 13.12 8.50 6.15
N LYS A 222 13.29 9.09 4.95
CA LYS A 222 14.28 10.15 4.69
C LYS A 222 13.74 11.56 4.96
N LYS A 223 12.46 11.80 4.72
CA LYS A 223 11.78 13.09 4.81
C LYS A 223 10.46 12.94 5.60
N PRO A 224 10.51 12.73 6.93
CA PRO A 224 9.32 12.40 7.71
C PRO A 224 8.41 13.59 8.00
N ALA A 225 8.86 14.83 7.78
CA ALA A 225 8.12 16.04 8.16
C ALA A 225 6.69 16.05 7.64
N GLU A 226 6.50 15.79 6.33
CA GLU A 226 5.17 15.76 5.71
C GLU A 226 4.27 14.66 6.28
N LEU A 227 4.84 13.48 6.60
CA LEU A 227 4.10 12.38 7.23
C LEU A 227 3.60 12.78 8.63
N VAL A 228 4.50 13.37 9.43
CA VAL A 228 4.19 13.82 10.81
C VAL A 228 3.20 14.98 10.78
N GLU A 229 3.38 15.95 9.89
CA GLU A 229 2.47 17.08 9.72
C GLU A 229 1.07 16.64 9.27
N TRP A 230 0.98 15.68 8.34
CA TRP A 230 -0.29 15.15 7.89
C TRP A 230 -1.08 14.51 9.04
N PHE A 231 -0.45 13.61 9.80
CA PHE A 231 -1.12 13.04 10.95
C PHE A 231 -1.36 14.05 12.07
N GLY A 232 -0.43 14.97 12.34
CA GLY A 232 -0.62 16.02 13.36
C GLY A 232 -1.79 16.96 13.06
N LYS A 233 -2.15 17.12 11.78
CA LYS A 233 -3.31 17.90 11.36
C LYS A 233 -4.64 17.18 11.59
N TYR A 234 -4.68 15.84 11.46
CA TYR A 234 -5.95 15.10 11.37
C TYR A 234 -6.17 14.04 12.46
N VAL A 235 -5.13 13.50 13.10
CA VAL A 235 -5.16 12.36 14.06
C VAL A 235 -4.78 12.80 15.45
#